data_AF-A0AA37LXY2-F1
#
_entry.id   AF-A0AA37LXY2-F1
#
_cell.length_a   1.000
_cell.length_b   1.000
_cell.length_c   1.000
_cell.angle_alpha   90.00
_cell.angle_beta   90.00
_cell.angle_gamma   90.00
#
_symmetry.space_group_name_H-M   'P 1'
#
loop_
_entity.id
_entity.type
_entity.pdbx_description
1 polymer ?
#
loop_
_entity_poly.entity_id
_entity_poly.type
_entity_poly.pdbx_seq_one_letter_code
_entity_poly.pdbx_strand_id
1 'polypeptide(L)'
;MSGGDLGGDTFFVSWDEYIIPSTVSQAAEYPGAREPVSFKPITDDDRLVYFAKYTNASLGKVKKLYFSWARSSGPMSLQCQELNRLVSTCVDGNRIKIPPKLEKPPESSPEAAPLILDQLHNRYRERIAAAAKIGCDGYSFDAVEMLLSRDDFAISEFELMWCLRNGASFEDFVQFFNFTLLTAEEKAWALSQIPVTQGYPSLVQNALCQSDLLQESELYEFKLQYSCLRWKCFYMSSMDRLAVFFDKATKALEIFHRKLIVLRVNERLPIAI
;
A
#
# COMPACT_ATOMS: atom_id res chain seq x y z
N MET A 1 0.20 7.16 21.48
CA MET A 1 0.28 7.83 20.17
C MET A 1 1.34 8.91 20.24
N SER A 2 2.44 8.70 19.50
CA SER A 2 3.74 9.35 19.62
C SER A 2 3.78 10.78 19.05
N GLY A 3 2.79 11.61 19.37
CA GLY A 3 2.64 12.96 18.81
C GLY A 3 1.93 13.03 17.46
N GLY A 4 1.28 11.94 17.03
CA GLY A 4 0.56 11.87 15.75
C GLY A 4 -0.74 12.67 15.70
N ASP A 5 -1.17 13.02 14.48
CA ASP A 5 -2.33 13.86 14.20
C ASP A 5 -3.34 13.19 13.23
N LEU A 6 -4.35 13.94 12.77
CA LEU A 6 -5.37 13.43 11.83
C LEU A 6 -5.02 13.75 10.36
N GLY A 7 -3.80 14.17 10.07
CA GLY A 7 -3.32 14.55 8.74
C GLY A 7 -2.96 13.37 7.84
N GLY A 8 -3.01 12.15 8.36
CA GLY A 8 -2.69 10.92 7.61
C GLY A 8 -2.20 9.76 8.48
N ASP A 9 -1.97 9.99 9.77
CA ASP A 9 -1.54 8.92 10.67
C ASP A 9 -2.62 7.84 10.83
N THR A 10 -2.14 6.60 10.92
CA THR A 10 -2.99 5.45 11.22
C THR A 10 -2.81 5.06 12.68
N PHE A 11 -3.92 4.67 13.30
CA PHE A 11 -3.95 4.30 14.72
C PHE A 11 -4.19 2.80 14.86
N PHE A 12 -3.38 2.15 15.68
CA PHE A 12 -3.69 0.81 16.14
C PHE A 12 -4.80 0.89 17.20
N VAL A 13 -5.96 0.30 16.89
CA VAL A 13 -7.09 0.21 17.79
C VAL A 13 -7.38 -1.27 18.03
N SER A 14 -7.42 -1.66 19.30
CA SER A 14 -7.75 -3.02 19.72
C SER A 14 -8.79 -2.99 20.83
N TRP A 15 -9.76 -3.90 20.72
CA TRP A 15 -10.82 -4.17 21.69
C TRP A 15 -10.66 -5.54 22.36
N ASP A 16 -9.58 -6.25 22.06
CA ASP A 16 -9.27 -7.55 22.66
C ASP A 16 -8.83 -7.36 24.12
N GLU A 17 -9.63 -7.89 25.05
CA GLU A 17 -9.40 -7.80 26.50
C GLU A 17 -8.04 -8.37 26.94
N TYR A 18 -7.47 -9.33 26.20
CA TYR A 18 -6.15 -9.89 26.52
C TYR A 18 -4.99 -9.03 26.03
N ILE A 19 -5.23 -8.12 25.08
CA ILE A 19 -4.22 -7.23 24.48
C ILE A 19 -4.26 -5.84 25.12
N ILE A 20 -5.42 -5.41 25.63
CA ILE A 20 -5.56 -4.14 26.32
C ILE A 20 -4.64 -4.16 27.57
N PRO A 21 -3.67 -3.23 27.66
CA PRO A 21 -2.72 -3.22 28.76
C PRO A 21 -3.43 -2.91 30.08
N SER A 22 -3.10 -3.66 31.12
CA SER A 22 -3.63 -3.43 32.49
C SER A 22 -3.12 -2.12 33.11
N THR A 23 -1.97 -1.62 32.62
CA THR A 23 -1.37 -0.36 33.08
C THR A 23 -1.44 0.68 31.97
N VAL A 24 -2.07 1.81 32.28
CA VAL A 24 -2.11 2.99 31.40
C VAL A 24 -1.13 4.03 31.93
N SER A 25 -0.18 4.44 31.09
CA SER A 25 0.76 5.51 31.40
C SER A 25 0.24 6.86 30.90
N GLN A 26 0.61 7.94 31.58
CA GLN A 26 0.33 9.29 31.09
C GLN A 26 1.02 9.52 29.74
N ALA A 27 0.35 10.27 28.86
CA ALA A 27 0.92 10.69 27.59
C ALA A 27 2.22 11.47 27.83
N ALA A 28 3.26 11.16 27.06
CA ALA A 28 4.50 11.89 27.12
C ALA A 28 4.34 13.28 26.51
N GLU A 29 4.99 14.27 27.12
CA GLU A 29 5.11 15.62 26.55
C GLU A 29 6.23 15.65 25.52
N TYR A 30 5.91 16.16 24.33
CA TYR A 30 6.84 16.32 23.22
C TYR A 30 6.95 17.81 22.86
N PRO A 31 7.74 18.59 23.62
CA PRO A 31 7.95 19.99 23.27
C PRO A 31 8.70 20.07 21.93
N GLY A 32 8.22 20.92 21.03
CA GLY A 32 8.87 21.17 19.75
C GLY A 32 10.30 21.69 19.93
N ALA A 33 11.17 21.38 18.97
CA ALA A 33 12.52 21.93 18.96
C ALA A 33 12.46 23.46 18.83
N ARG A 34 13.39 24.16 19.51
CA ARG A 34 13.52 25.60 19.34
C ARG A 34 14.17 25.88 17.99
N GLU A 35 13.39 26.43 17.06
CA GLU A 35 13.92 26.90 15.79
C GLU A 35 14.66 28.23 15.96
N PRO A 36 15.85 28.39 15.34
CA PRO A 36 16.51 29.68 15.31
C PRO A 36 15.70 30.66 14.47
N VAL A 37 15.17 31.70 15.11
CA VAL A 37 14.43 32.76 14.42
C VAL A 37 15.40 33.55 13.55
N SER A 38 15.21 33.50 12.23
CA SER A 38 15.93 34.33 11.27
C SER A 38 14.99 35.38 10.69
N PHE A 39 15.38 36.64 10.76
CA PHE A 39 14.66 37.75 10.14
C PHE A 39 15.15 38.05 8.71
N LYS A 40 16.05 37.23 8.17
CA LYS A 40 16.55 37.38 6.80
C LYS A 40 15.57 36.72 5.80
N PRO A 41 15.39 37.29 4.60
CA PRO A 41 14.65 36.61 3.53
C PRO A 41 15.31 35.26 3.21
N ILE A 42 14.50 34.22 3.04
CA ILE A 42 14.96 32.88 2.66
C ILE A 42 15.40 32.91 1.20
N THR A 43 16.66 32.57 0.94
CA THR A 43 17.23 32.46 -0.42
C THR A 43 17.20 31.02 -0.94
N ASP A 44 17.48 30.82 -2.23
CA ASP A 44 17.59 29.46 -2.79
C ASP A 44 18.78 28.68 -2.22
N ASP A 45 19.88 29.37 -1.90
CA ASP A 45 21.03 28.75 -1.22
C ASP A 45 20.65 28.22 0.17
N ASP A 46 19.80 28.95 0.92
CA ASP A 46 19.30 28.49 2.22
C ASP A 46 18.47 27.20 2.08
N ARG A 47 17.67 27.10 1.02
CA ARG A 47 16.87 25.90 0.71
C ARG A 47 17.77 24.72 0.34
N LEU A 48 18.77 24.94 -0.53
CA LEU A 48 19.74 23.91 -0.91
C LEU A 48 20.48 23.37 0.31
N VAL A 49 20.95 24.27 1.18
CA VAL A 49 21.63 23.91 2.42
C VAL A 49 20.70 23.17 3.38
N TYR A 50 19.43 23.55 3.49
CA TYR A 50 18.45 22.86 4.31
C TYR A 50 18.27 21.40 3.86
N PHE A 51 17.98 21.17 2.57
CA PHE A 51 17.79 19.83 2.03
C PHE A 51 19.08 18.99 2.08
N ALA A 52 20.24 19.58 1.77
CA ALA A 52 21.53 18.89 1.88
C ALA A 52 21.88 18.47 3.31
N LYS A 53 21.36 19.17 4.32
CA LYS A 53 21.61 18.87 5.74
C LYS A 53 20.64 17.87 6.34
N TYR A 54 19.52 17.58 5.68
CA TYR A 54 18.50 16.64 6.15
C TYR A 54 19.08 15.21 6.18
N THR A 55 18.92 14.52 7.31
CA THR A 55 19.39 13.13 7.45
C THR A 55 18.60 12.38 8.52
N ASN A 56 18.18 11.17 8.17
CA ASN A 56 17.51 10.25 9.09
C ASN A 56 18.51 9.37 9.88
N ALA A 57 19.82 9.57 9.72
CA ALA A 57 20.84 8.78 10.40
C ALA A 57 20.75 8.86 11.93
N SER A 58 20.43 10.04 12.46
CA SER A 58 20.25 10.25 13.91
C SER A 58 19.09 9.44 14.49
N LEU A 59 17.98 9.33 13.75
CA LEU A 59 16.82 8.53 14.16
C LEU A 59 17.19 7.05 14.31
N GLY A 60 17.90 6.50 13.32
CA GLY A 60 18.40 5.12 13.36
C GLY A 60 19.34 4.87 14.54
N LYS A 61 20.28 5.80 14.81
CA LYS A 61 21.21 5.70 15.94
C LYS A 61 20.48 5.69 17.29
N VAL A 62 19.52 6.60 17.51
CA VAL A 62 18.75 6.65 18.77
C VAL A 62 17.88 5.42 18.94
N LYS A 63 17.20 4.97 17.88
CA LYS A 63 16.38 3.75 17.91
C LYS A 63 17.20 2.53 18.32
N LYS A 64 18.41 2.38 17.78
CA LYS A 64 19.34 1.31 18.18
C LYS A 64 19.68 1.37 19.67
N LEU A 65 20.06 2.55 20.17
CA LEU A 65 20.36 2.74 21.59
C LEU A 65 19.14 2.46 22.47
N TYR A 66 17.95 2.91 22.06
CA TYR A 66 16.72 2.67 22.79
C TYR A 66 16.46 1.18 22.98
N PHE A 67 16.58 0.37 21.92
CA PHE A 67 16.41 -1.08 22.03
C PHE A 67 17.48 -1.74 22.90
N SER A 68 18.73 -1.29 22.85
CA SER A 68 19.78 -1.80 23.74
C SER A 68 19.48 -1.50 25.21
N TRP A 69 19.06 -0.27 25.54
CA TRP A 69 18.65 0.11 26.91
C TRP A 69 17.36 -0.56 27.35
N ALA A 70 16.40 -0.76 26.44
CA ALA A 70 15.15 -1.43 26.76
C ALA A 70 15.36 -2.91 27.09
N ARG A 71 16.34 -3.54 26.44
CA ARG A 71 16.74 -4.93 26.75
C ARG A 71 17.47 -5.06 28.09
N SER A 72 18.28 -4.08 28.48
CA SER A 72 19.05 -4.16 29.73
C SER A 72 18.28 -3.69 30.96
N SER A 73 17.56 -2.57 30.85
CA SER A 73 16.91 -1.88 31.98
C SER A 73 15.39 -1.79 31.86
N GLY A 74 14.81 -2.31 30.77
CA GLY A 74 13.39 -2.21 30.48
C GLY A 74 12.99 -0.91 29.77
N PRO A 75 11.89 -0.92 28.98
CA PRO A 75 11.45 0.22 28.17
C PRO A 75 10.98 1.42 28.99
N MET A 76 10.61 1.22 30.26
CA MET A 76 10.20 2.29 31.18
C MET A 76 11.36 2.91 31.97
N SER A 77 12.60 2.48 31.74
CA SER A 77 13.78 3.05 32.40
C SER A 77 13.97 4.53 32.06
N LEU A 78 14.64 5.28 32.95
CA LEU A 78 14.91 6.71 32.75
C LEU A 78 15.71 6.96 31.45
N GLN A 79 16.63 6.06 31.11
CA GLN A 79 17.43 6.11 29.90
C GLN A 79 16.56 5.94 28.66
N CYS A 80 15.64 4.97 28.66
CA CYS A 80 14.69 4.78 27.57
C CYS A 80 13.74 5.97 27.42
N GLN A 81 13.27 6.56 28.53
CA GLN A 81 12.42 7.75 28.49
C GLN A 81 13.17 8.97 27.90
N GLU A 82 14.43 9.19 28.28
CA GLU A 82 15.27 10.23 27.68
C GLU A 82 15.50 10.00 26.18
N LEU A 83 15.80 8.76 25.79
CA LEU A 83 15.96 8.41 24.37
C LEU A 83 14.66 8.59 23.58
N ASN A 84 13.50 8.25 24.17
CA ASN A 84 12.21 8.40 23.53
C ASN A 84 11.86 9.88 23.25
N ARG A 85 12.27 10.81 24.13
CA ARG A 85 12.16 12.26 23.87
C ARG A 85 13.00 12.69 22.67
N LEU A 86 14.22 12.14 22.54
CA LEU A 86 15.10 12.44 21.40
C LEU A 86 14.56 11.87 20.08
N VAL A 87 13.85 10.73 20.12
CA VAL A 87 13.19 10.16 18.92
C VAL A 87 12.19 11.14 18.32
N SER A 88 11.34 11.77 19.15
CA SER A 88 10.37 12.76 18.66
C SER A 88 11.05 13.91 17.93
N THR A 89 12.12 14.47 18.50
CA THR A 89 12.89 15.53 17.87
C THR A 89 13.52 15.09 16.54
N CYS A 90 14.00 13.85 16.45
CA CYS A 90 14.56 13.30 15.21
C CYS A 90 13.52 13.15 14.09
N VAL A 91 12.28 12.76 14.43
CA VAL A 91 11.20 12.57 13.43
C VAL A 91 10.89 13.88 12.72
N ASP A 92 10.96 15.00 13.45
CA ASP A 92 10.80 16.35 12.89
C ASP A 92 12.03 16.83 12.08
N GLY A 93 13.02 15.97 11.83
CA GLY A 93 14.22 16.28 11.05
C GLY A 93 15.26 17.13 11.81
N ASN A 94 15.07 17.36 13.10
CA ASN A 94 16.01 18.14 13.90
C ASN A 94 17.30 17.37 14.19
N ARG A 95 18.42 18.08 14.18
CA ARG A 95 19.71 17.52 14.61
C ARG A 95 19.75 17.45 16.13
N ILE A 96 19.94 16.24 16.64
CA ILE A 96 20.11 15.98 18.06
C ILE A 96 21.56 15.69 18.42
N LYS A 97 21.90 15.93 19.69
CA LYS A 97 23.13 15.43 20.31
C LYS A 97 22.73 14.43 21.39
N ILE A 98 23.22 13.20 21.27
CA ILE A 98 22.94 12.15 22.26
C ILE A 98 23.81 12.41 23.49
N PRO A 99 23.23 12.48 24.70
CA PRO A 99 24.01 12.59 25.94
C PRO A 99 25.02 11.44 26.08
N PRO A 100 26.28 11.71 26.48
CA PRO A 100 27.32 10.67 26.59
C PRO A 100 26.93 9.47 27.45
N LYS A 101 26.12 9.70 28.50
CA LYS A 101 25.60 8.66 29.40
C LYS A 101 24.69 7.64 28.69
N LEU A 102 24.08 7.99 27.55
CA LEU A 102 23.17 7.14 26.80
C LEU A 102 23.86 6.39 25.65
N GLU A 103 25.07 6.79 25.26
CA GLU A 103 25.78 6.21 24.12
C GLU A 103 26.32 4.81 24.38
N LYS A 104 26.54 4.46 25.65
CA LYS A 104 27.09 3.17 26.07
C LYS A 104 26.04 2.41 26.89
N PRO A 105 25.12 1.68 26.24
CA PRO A 105 24.21 0.80 26.95
C PRO A 105 24.99 -0.32 27.67
N PRO A 106 24.47 -0.84 28.79
CA PRO A 106 25.02 -2.04 29.42
C PRO A 106 25.00 -3.20 28.45
N GLU A 107 25.98 -4.10 28.54
CA GLU A 107 25.92 -5.37 27.82
C GLU A 107 24.68 -6.15 28.30
N SER A 108 23.88 -6.63 27.35
CA SER A 108 22.74 -7.48 27.65
C SER A 108 23.24 -8.80 28.22
N SER A 109 22.80 -9.15 29.44
CA SER A 109 23.09 -10.47 30.01
C SER A 109 22.61 -11.55 29.04
N PRO A 110 23.41 -12.59 28.75
CA PRO A 110 23.00 -13.71 27.90
C PRO A 110 21.82 -14.50 28.47
N GLU A 111 21.47 -14.30 29.75
CA GLU A 111 20.32 -14.91 30.43
C GLU A 111 19.03 -14.08 30.34
N ALA A 112 19.05 -12.91 29.71
CA ALA A 112 17.86 -12.08 29.57
C ALA A 112 16.79 -12.78 28.71
N ALA A 113 15.57 -12.89 29.24
CA ALA A 113 14.46 -13.49 28.51
C ALA A 113 14.23 -12.76 27.16
N PRO A 114 14.01 -13.50 26.05
CA PRO A 114 13.80 -12.88 24.75
C PRO A 114 12.53 -12.02 24.77
N LEU A 115 12.58 -10.87 24.10
CA LEU A 115 11.39 -10.04 23.95
C LEU A 115 10.35 -10.80 23.12
N ILE A 116 9.06 -10.50 23.33
CA ILE A 116 7.97 -11.06 22.52
C ILE A 116 8.24 -10.84 21.02
N LEU A 117 8.80 -9.67 20.66
CA LEU A 117 9.21 -9.35 19.30
C LEU A 117 10.27 -10.31 18.74
N ASP A 118 11.24 -10.76 19.56
CA ASP A 118 12.26 -11.70 19.13
C ASP A 118 11.63 -13.09 18.87
N GLN A 119 10.67 -13.50 19.70
CA GLN A 119 9.93 -14.76 19.51
C GLN A 119 9.05 -14.72 18.25
N LEU A 120 8.33 -13.61 18.04
CA LEU A 120 7.52 -13.41 16.83
C LEU A 120 8.39 -13.40 15.58
N HIS A 121 9.53 -12.69 15.62
CA HIS A 121 10.48 -12.64 14.51
C HIS A 121 11.01 -14.03 14.16
N ASN A 122 11.44 -14.81 15.16
CA ASN A 122 11.97 -16.16 14.94
C ASN A 122 10.89 -17.10 14.37
N ARG A 123 9.68 -17.10 14.93
CA ARG A 123 8.57 -17.92 14.40
C ARG A 123 8.19 -17.54 12.97
N TYR A 124 8.20 -16.24 12.65
CA TYR A 124 7.90 -15.80 11.30
C TYR A 124 9.01 -16.22 10.33
N ARG A 125 10.27 -16.11 10.74
CA ARG A 125 11.43 -16.56 9.97
C ARG A 125 11.38 -18.07 9.70
N GLU A 126 11.01 -18.87 10.69
CA GLU A 126 10.80 -20.32 10.54
C GLU A 126 9.66 -20.61 9.55
N ARG A 127 8.55 -19.88 9.63
CA ARG A 127 7.43 -20.02 8.68
C ARG A 127 7.84 -19.66 7.25
N ILE A 128 8.60 -18.58 7.05
CA ILE A 128 9.13 -18.21 5.73
C ILE A 128 10.05 -19.31 5.21
N ALA A 129 10.99 -19.78 6.03
CA ALA A 129 11.92 -20.84 5.63
C ALA A 129 11.21 -22.16 5.30
N ALA A 130 10.11 -22.47 6.00
CA ALA A 130 9.25 -23.61 5.70
C ALA A 130 8.44 -23.40 4.41
N ALA A 131 7.93 -22.19 4.17
CA ALA A 131 7.22 -21.84 2.95
C ALA A 131 8.14 -21.85 1.71
N ALA A 132 9.42 -21.47 1.86
CA ALA A 132 10.43 -21.54 0.81
C ALA A 132 10.77 -22.98 0.38
N LYS A 133 10.34 -24.01 1.14
CA LYS A 133 10.44 -25.43 0.75
C LYS A 133 9.24 -25.93 -0.05
N ILE A 134 8.20 -25.10 -0.24
CA ILE A 134 7.16 -25.39 -1.22
C ILE A 134 7.84 -25.30 -2.59
N GLY A 135 7.98 -26.43 -3.27
CA GLY A 135 8.66 -26.51 -4.56
C GLY A 135 8.02 -25.54 -5.56
N CYS A 136 8.77 -24.51 -5.95
CA CYS A 136 8.40 -23.62 -7.05
C CYS A 136 8.72 -24.25 -8.42
N ASP A 137 8.65 -25.57 -8.55
CA ASP A 137 8.87 -26.26 -9.81
C ASP A 137 7.77 -25.84 -10.79
N GLY A 138 8.14 -25.06 -11.80
CA GLY A 138 7.24 -24.49 -12.80
C GLY A 138 7.14 -22.96 -12.81
N TYR A 139 7.65 -22.26 -11.78
CA TYR A 139 7.76 -20.80 -11.78
C TYR A 139 9.18 -20.39 -12.16
N SER A 140 9.33 -19.47 -13.14
CA SER A 140 10.65 -18.93 -13.47
C SER A 140 11.19 -18.16 -12.26
N PHE A 141 12.52 -18.23 -12.04
CA PHE A 141 13.21 -17.47 -11.00
C PHE A 141 12.80 -15.99 -11.03
N ASP A 142 12.66 -15.43 -12.23
CA ASP A 142 12.22 -14.06 -12.47
C ASP A 142 10.80 -13.77 -11.93
N ALA A 143 9.86 -14.72 -12.05
CA ALA A 143 8.49 -14.54 -11.55
C ALA A 143 8.46 -14.55 -10.02
N VAL A 144 9.29 -15.41 -9.39
CA VAL A 144 9.41 -15.51 -7.93
C VAL A 144 10.15 -14.30 -7.37
N GLU A 145 11.21 -13.83 -8.03
CA GLU A 145 11.95 -12.62 -7.65
C GLU A 145 11.05 -11.37 -7.77
N MET A 146 10.24 -11.25 -8.83
CA MET A 146 9.28 -10.16 -9.00
C MET A 146 8.18 -10.16 -7.92
N LEU A 147 7.70 -11.34 -7.51
CA LEU A 147 6.70 -11.48 -6.45
C LEU A 147 7.27 -11.15 -5.05
N LEU A 148 8.51 -11.57 -4.77
CA LEU A 148 9.15 -11.40 -3.47
C LEU A 148 9.81 -10.02 -3.27
N SER A 149 10.11 -9.30 -4.34
CA SER A 149 10.70 -7.96 -4.30
C SER A 149 9.66 -6.83 -4.14
N ARG A 150 8.38 -7.18 -3.95
CA ARG A 150 7.30 -6.20 -3.82
C ARG A 150 6.94 -5.89 -2.37
N ASP A 151 6.85 -4.60 -2.10
CA ASP A 151 6.46 -4.04 -0.80
C ASP A 151 4.95 -4.14 -0.53
N ASP A 152 4.11 -4.38 -1.56
CA ASP A 152 2.65 -4.56 -1.46
C ASP A 152 2.20 -5.87 -2.12
N PHE A 153 1.42 -6.69 -1.39
CA PHE A 153 0.91 -8.01 -1.82
C PHE A 153 -0.14 -7.97 -2.97
N ALA A 154 -0.33 -6.83 -3.65
CA ALA A 154 -1.30 -6.71 -4.72
C ALA A 154 -0.65 -7.04 -6.08
N ILE A 155 -0.95 -8.22 -6.61
CA ILE A 155 -0.65 -8.59 -8.01
C ILE A 155 -1.72 -7.94 -8.89
N SER A 156 -1.33 -7.23 -9.94
CA SER A 156 -2.29 -6.69 -10.91
C SER A 156 -2.82 -7.78 -11.84
N GLU A 157 -4.05 -7.60 -12.36
CA GLU A 157 -4.65 -8.50 -13.37
C GLU A 157 -3.70 -8.80 -14.53
N PHE A 158 -2.96 -7.79 -15.02
CA PHE A 158 -2.01 -7.97 -16.12
C PHE A 158 -0.85 -8.91 -15.77
N GLU A 159 -0.34 -8.83 -14.54
CA GLU A 159 0.77 -9.66 -14.11
C GLU A 159 0.33 -11.09 -13.87
N LEU A 160 -0.88 -11.28 -13.35
CA LEU A 160 -1.48 -12.60 -13.26
C LEU A 160 -1.66 -13.22 -14.66
N MET A 161 -2.10 -12.43 -15.65
CA MET A 161 -2.14 -12.87 -17.06
C MET A 161 -0.76 -13.26 -17.59
N TRP A 162 0.27 -12.47 -17.27
CA TRP A 162 1.65 -12.75 -17.68
C TRP A 162 2.19 -14.06 -17.09
N CYS A 163 1.89 -14.33 -15.81
CA CYS A 163 2.31 -15.56 -15.13
C CYS A 163 1.68 -16.82 -15.75
N LEU A 164 0.40 -16.77 -16.16
CA LEU A 164 -0.29 -17.91 -16.78
C LEU A 164 0.28 -18.33 -18.14
N ARG A 165 1.04 -17.44 -18.80
CA ARG A 165 1.72 -17.73 -20.08
C ARG A 165 2.66 -18.94 -19.99
N ASN A 166 3.21 -19.25 -18.82
CA ASN A 166 4.27 -20.24 -18.66
C ASN A 166 3.79 -21.69 -18.48
N GLY A 167 2.52 -22.01 -18.76
CA GLY A 167 2.08 -23.41 -18.71
C GLY A 167 0.58 -23.67 -18.73
N ALA A 168 -0.27 -22.65 -18.84
CA ALA A 168 -1.72 -22.80 -18.84
C ALA A 168 -2.35 -22.22 -20.13
N SER A 169 -3.44 -22.85 -20.61
CA SER A 169 -4.23 -22.30 -21.70
C SER A 169 -4.95 -21.05 -21.23
N PHE A 170 -4.64 -19.90 -21.82
CA PHE A 170 -5.23 -18.62 -21.42
C PHE A 170 -6.76 -18.61 -21.55
N GLU A 171 -7.30 -19.33 -22.54
CA GLU A 171 -8.75 -19.45 -22.82
C GLU A 171 -9.57 -19.87 -21.61
N ASP A 172 -9.06 -20.81 -20.82
CA ASP A 172 -9.76 -21.35 -19.65
C ASP A 172 -9.94 -20.31 -18.54
N PHE A 173 -9.10 -19.26 -18.56
CA PHE A 173 -9.04 -18.24 -17.51
C PHE A 173 -9.57 -16.88 -17.93
N VAL A 174 -9.83 -16.65 -19.22
CA VAL A 174 -10.27 -15.35 -19.77
C VAL A 174 -11.43 -14.74 -18.97
N GLN A 175 -12.41 -15.55 -18.59
CA GLN A 175 -13.60 -15.10 -17.87
C GLN A 175 -13.33 -14.60 -16.44
N PHE A 176 -12.20 -14.94 -15.84
CA PHE A 176 -11.83 -14.54 -14.49
C PHE A 176 -11.05 -13.22 -14.43
N PHE A 177 -10.65 -12.68 -15.58
CA PHE A 177 -9.88 -11.44 -15.65
C PHE A 177 -10.78 -10.21 -15.79
N ASN A 178 -10.57 -9.20 -14.95
CA ASN A 178 -11.20 -7.90 -15.14
C ASN A 178 -10.40 -7.05 -16.15
N PHE A 179 -10.77 -7.11 -17.42
CA PHE A 179 -10.09 -6.36 -18.48
C PHE A 179 -10.36 -4.86 -18.41
N THR A 180 -11.31 -4.39 -17.59
CA THR A 180 -11.55 -2.95 -17.44
C THR A 180 -10.40 -2.21 -16.74
N LEU A 181 -9.58 -2.94 -15.97
CA LEU A 181 -8.44 -2.42 -15.23
C LEU A 181 -7.19 -2.24 -16.10
N LEU A 182 -7.13 -2.93 -17.24
CA LEU A 182 -5.97 -2.92 -18.13
C LEU A 182 -5.84 -1.61 -18.91
N THR A 183 -4.60 -1.19 -19.12
CA THR A 183 -4.25 -0.08 -20.02
C THR A 183 -4.51 -0.45 -21.48
N ALA A 184 -4.46 0.54 -22.39
CA ALA A 184 -4.68 0.29 -23.82
C ALA A 184 -3.61 -0.64 -24.42
N GLU A 185 -2.36 -0.51 -23.96
CA GLU A 185 -1.23 -1.35 -24.39
C GLU A 185 -1.38 -2.77 -23.86
N GLU A 186 -1.75 -2.93 -22.60
CA GLU A 186 -2.00 -4.23 -21.97
C GLU A 186 -3.18 -4.97 -22.61
N LYS A 187 -4.24 -4.26 -22.99
CA LYS A 187 -5.36 -4.84 -23.77
C LYS A 187 -4.92 -5.29 -25.16
N ALA A 188 -4.08 -4.51 -25.84
CA ALA A 188 -3.53 -4.90 -27.14
C ALA A 188 -2.65 -6.15 -27.00
N TRP A 189 -1.86 -6.21 -25.92
CA TRP A 189 -1.08 -7.39 -25.58
C TRP A 189 -1.98 -8.60 -25.31
N ALA A 190 -3.01 -8.46 -24.45
CA ALA A 190 -3.97 -9.53 -24.15
C ALA A 190 -4.59 -10.13 -25.43
N LEU A 191 -5.01 -9.27 -26.35
CA LEU A 191 -5.58 -9.69 -27.63
C LEU A 191 -4.57 -10.39 -28.55
N SER A 192 -3.27 -10.13 -28.41
CA SER A 192 -2.24 -10.86 -29.15
C SER A 192 -2.04 -12.30 -28.65
N GLN A 193 -2.46 -12.58 -27.42
CA GLN A 193 -2.29 -13.89 -26.78
C GLN A 193 -3.55 -14.78 -26.91
N ILE A 194 -4.72 -14.19 -27.17
CA ILE A 194 -6.00 -14.90 -27.30
C ILE A 194 -6.27 -15.19 -28.79
N PRO A 195 -6.74 -16.40 -29.16
CA PRO A 195 -7.18 -16.64 -30.53
C PRO A 195 -8.37 -15.76 -30.91
N VAL A 196 -8.44 -15.39 -32.19
CA VAL A 196 -9.48 -14.51 -32.74
C VAL A 196 -10.79 -15.29 -32.93
N THR A 197 -11.39 -15.72 -31.83
CA THR A 197 -12.71 -16.36 -31.79
C THR A 197 -13.79 -15.29 -31.64
N GLN A 198 -15.00 -15.54 -32.16
CA GLN A 198 -16.14 -14.63 -32.01
C GLN A 198 -16.51 -14.48 -30.53
N GLY A 199 -16.07 -13.39 -29.89
CA GLY A 199 -16.45 -13.04 -28.52
C GLY A 199 -15.33 -12.37 -27.73
N TYR A 200 -14.12 -12.94 -27.72
CA TYR A 200 -13.02 -12.43 -26.89
C TYR A 200 -12.60 -10.98 -27.17
N PRO A 201 -12.55 -10.51 -28.43
CA PRO A 201 -12.26 -9.11 -28.70
C PRO A 201 -13.27 -8.15 -28.05
N SER A 202 -14.55 -8.54 -28.01
CA SER A 202 -15.58 -7.75 -27.34
C SER A 202 -15.36 -7.73 -25.82
N LEU A 203 -15.05 -8.88 -25.21
CA LEU A 203 -14.82 -8.97 -23.76
C LEU A 203 -13.65 -8.10 -23.28
N VAL A 204 -12.54 -8.07 -24.03
CA VAL A 204 -11.34 -7.30 -23.65
C VAL A 204 -11.52 -5.79 -23.89
N GLN A 205 -12.16 -5.40 -25.00
CA GLN A 205 -12.23 -4.01 -25.43
C GLN A 205 -13.50 -3.28 -24.95
N ASN A 206 -14.56 -4.01 -24.60
CA ASN A 206 -15.85 -3.45 -24.23
C ASN A 206 -16.13 -3.67 -22.75
N ALA A 207 -15.91 -2.63 -21.95
CA ALA A 207 -16.15 -2.69 -20.51
C ALA A 207 -17.61 -3.00 -20.12
N LEU A 208 -18.58 -2.79 -21.02
CA LEU A 208 -19.98 -3.15 -20.74
C LEU A 208 -20.17 -4.66 -20.59
N CYS A 209 -19.38 -5.47 -21.30
CA CYS A 209 -19.43 -6.94 -21.23
C CYS A 209 -18.97 -7.48 -19.86
N GLN A 210 -18.36 -6.64 -19.02
CA GLN A 210 -17.91 -7.00 -17.68
C GLN A 210 -18.58 -6.12 -16.61
N SER A 211 -19.75 -5.56 -16.92
CA SER A 211 -20.50 -4.74 -15.99
C SER A 211 -21.23 -5.60 -14.97
N ASP A 212 -21.10 -5.28 -13.68
CA ASP A 212 -21.93 -5.87 -12.62
C ASP A 212 -23.37 -5.33 -12.62
N LEU A 213 -23.61 -4.25 -13.38
CA LEU A 213 -24.89 -3.56 -13.42
C LEU A 213 -25.80 -4.05 -14.55
N LEU A 214 -25.23 -4.28 -15.73
CA LEU A 214 -25.94 -4.71 -16.94
C LEU A 214 -25.84 -6.23 -17.11
N GLN A 215 -26.96 -6.86 -17.45
CA GLN A 215 -27.03 -8.27 -17.79
C GLN A 215 -26.72 -8.49 -19.28
N GLU A 216 -26.24 -9.68 -19.62
CA GLU A 216 -25.91 -10.04 -20.99
C GLU A 216 -27.13 -9.90 -21.92
N SER A 217 -28.32 -10.31 -21.47
CA SER A 217 -29.57 -10.16 -22.24
C SER A 217 -29.91 -8.71 -22.59
N GLU A 218 -29.64 -7.77 -21.67
CA GLU A 218 -29.86 -6.33 -21.89
C GLU A 218 -28.86 -5.80 -22.92
N LEU A 219 -27.60 -6.24 -22.86
CA LEU A 219 -26.61 -5.88 -23.89
C LEU A 219 -27.05 -6.38 -25.27
N TYR A 220 -27.55 -7.62 -25.36
CA TYR A 220 -28.05 -8.20 -26.62
C TYR A 220 -29.21 -7.42 -27.22
N GLU A 221 -30.19 -7.02 -26.40
CA GLU A 221 -31.36 -6.26 -26.84
C GLU A 221 -30.96 -4.91 -27.47
N PHE A 222 -30.02 -4.20 -26.83
CA PHE A 222 -29.54 -2.89 -27.29
C PHE A 222 -28.33 -2.97 -28.23
N LYS A 223 -27.87 -4.18 -28.58
CA LYS A 223 -26.70 -4.44 -29.44
C LYS A 223 -25.41 -3.78 -28.92
N LEU A 224 -25.23 -3.75 -27.61
CA LEU A 224 -24.10 -3.08 -26.95
C LEU A 224 -22.85 -3.96 -26.81
N GLN A 225 -22.94 -5.25 -27.12
CA GLN A 225 -21.89 -6.28 -27.03
C GLN A 225 -21.14 -6.53 -28.35
N TYR A 226 -21.34 -5.69 -29.37
CA TYR A 226 -20.64 -5.84 -30.65
C TYR A 226 -19.12 -5.73 -30.50
N SER A 227 -18.37 -6.58 -31.20
CA SER A 227 -16.89 -6.63 -31.15
C SER A 227 -16.19 -5.37 -31.65
N CYS A 228 -16.88 -4.53 -32.43
CA CYS A 228 -16.35 -3.24 -32.89
C CYS A 228 -16.61 -2.09 -31.91
N LEU A 229 -17.46 -2.29 -30.89
CA LEU A 229 -17.71 -1.28 -29.86
C LEU A 229 -16.63 -1.33 -28.80
N ARG A 230 -16.08 -0.16 -28.47
CA ARG A 230 -15.05 0.00 -27.44
C ARG A 230 -15.54 0.96 -26.38
N TRP A 231 -15.83 0.42 -25.21
CA TRP A 231 -16.21 1.18 -24.03
C TRP A 231 -15.13 1.03 -22.97
N LYS A 232 -14.71 2.17 -22.40
CA LYS A 232 -13.77 2.21 -21.28
C LYS A 232 -14.54 2.59 -20.02
N CYS A 233 -14.37 1.81 -18.96
CA CYS A 233 -14.91 2.16 -17.66
C CYS A 233 -14.03 3.22 -17.00
N PHE A 234 -14.61 4.34 -16.58
CA PHE A 234 -13.91 5.43 -15.89
C PHE A 234 -14.19 5.48 -14.40
N TYR A 235 -15.33 4.94 -13.96
CA TYR A 235 -15.78 4.97 -12.58
C TYR A 235 -16.63 3.74 -12.25
N MET A 236 -16.36 3.12 -11.11
CA MET A 236 -17.22 2.07 -10.53
C MET A 236 -17.36 2.32 -9.04
N SER A 237 -18.58 2.35 -8.50
CA SER A 237 -18.82 2.60 -7.07
C SER A 237 -18.30 1.48 -6.15
N SER A 238 -18.06 0.28 -6.68
CA SER A 238 -17.44 -0.85 -5.95
C SER A 238 -15.94 -0.67 -5.72
N MET A 239 -15.27 0.09 -6.59
CA MET A 239 -13.82 0.30 -6.59
C MET A 239 -13.44 1.72 -6.16
N ASP A 240 -14.20 2.70 -6.63
CA ASP A 240 -13.93 4.12 -6.46
C ASP A 240 -14.84 4.76 -5.41
N ARG A 241 -14.26 5.64 -4.61
CA ARG A 241 -15.03 6.45 -3.65
C ARG A 241 -15.99 7.38 -4.39
N LEU A 242 -17.22 7.53 -3.91
CA LEU A 242 -18.21 8.42 -4.52
C LEU A 242 -17.73 9.88 -4.65
N ALA A 243 -16.88 10.34 -3.73
CA ALA A 243 -16.31 11.68 -3.77
C ALA A 243 -15.51 11.99 -5.05
N VAL A 244 -14.93 10.99 -5.72
CA VAL A 244 -14.18 11.19 -6.97
C VAL A 244 -15.04 11.12 -8.23
N PHE A 245 -16.34 10.79 -8.10
CA PHE A 245 -17.24 10.61 -9.23
C PHE A 245 -17.29 11.86 -10.13
N PHE A 246 -17.56 13.03 -9.56
CA PHE A 246 -17.71 14.26 -10.34
C PHE A 246 -16.43 14.67 -11.06
N ASP A 247 -15.26 14.49 -10.44
CA ASP A 247 -13.97 14.78 -11.08
C ASP A 247 -13.73 13.86 -12.28
N LYS A 248 -13.92 12.54 -12.09
CA LYS A 248 -13.77 11.57 -13.19
C LYS A 248 -14.81 11.77 -14.28
N ALA A 249 -16.06 12.05 -13.92
CA ALA A 249 -17.14 12.32 -14.87
C ALA A 249 -16.86 13.57 -15.69
N THR A 250 -16.39 14.67 -15.07
CA THR A 250 -16.05 15.91 -15.77
C THR A 250 -14.93 15.69 -16.79
N LYS A 251 -13.85 15.01 -16.38
CA LYS A 251 -12.76 14.63 -17.29
C LYS A 251 -13.24 13.76 -18.46
N ALA A 252 -14.11 12.78 -18.18
CA ALA A 252 -14.67 11.94 -19.22
C ALA A 252 -15.59 12.72 -20.19
N LEU A 253 -16.35 13.70 -19.66
CA LEU A 253 -17.23 14.55 -20.47
C LEU A 253 -16.46 15.44 -21.45
N GLU A 254 -15.28 15.92 -21.04
CA GLU A 254 -14.38 16.74 -21.87
C GLU A 254 -13.69 15.93 -22.97
N ILE A 255 -13.23 14.72 -22.65
CA ILE A 255 -12.36 13.93 -23.54
C ILE A 255 -13.17 13.12 -24.56
N PHE A 256 -14.31 12.56 -24.17
CA PHE A 256 -15.03 11.59 -25.01
C PHE A 256 -16.29 12.18 -25.62
N HIS A 257 -16.63 11.77 -26.84
CA HIS A 257 -17.87 12.23 -27.47
C HIS A 257 -19.09 11.46 -26.95
N ARG A 258 -18.99 10.13 -26.83
CA ARG A 258 -20.05 9.23 -26.36
C ARG A 258 -19.79 8.85 -24.92
N LYS A 259 -20.83 8.94 -24.09
CA LYS A 259 -20.78 8.61 -22.66
C LYS A 259 -21.98 7.74 -22.33
N LEU A 260 -21.83 6.92 -21.32
CA LEU A 260 -22.91 6.11 -20.77
C LEU A 260 -22.73 6.08 -19.26
N ILE A 261 -23.78 6.46 -18.54
CA ILE A 261 -23.84 6.33 -17.08
C ILE A 261 -24.86 5.26 -16.78
N VAL A 262 -24.42 4.17 -16.14
CA VAL A 262 -25.30 3.12 -15.67
C VAL A 262 -25.40 3.22 -14.16
N LEU A 263 -26.62 3.32 -13.64
CA LEU A 263 -26.90 3.42 -12.21
C LEU A 263 -28.04 2.48 -11.82
N ARG A 264 -27.96 1.88 -10.63
CA ARG A 264 -29.01 0.99 -10.12
C ARG A 264 -29.75 1.69 -8.98
N VAL A 265 -31.04 1.98 -9.19
CA VAL A 265 -31.89 2.61 -8.18
C VAL A 265 -32.57 1.52 -7.34
N ASN A 266 -32.44 1.62 -6.01
CA ASN A 266 -33.09 0.74 -5.03
C ASN A 266 -32.88 -0.76 -5.32
N GLU A 267 -31.69 -1.13 -5.79
CA GLU A 267 -31.27 -2.51 -6.10
C GLU A 267 -32.08 -3.25 -7.18
N ARG A 268 -33.08 -2.63 -7.79
CA ARG A 268 -34.05 -3.32 -8.65
C ARG A 268 -34.12 -2.81 -10.08
N LEU A 269 -33.72 -1.56 -10.32
CA LEU A 269 -33.85 -0.93 -11.62
C LEU A 269 -32.50 -0.38 -12.10
N PRO A 270 -31.84 -1.03 -13.06
CA PRO A 270 -30.74 -0.42 -13.79
C PRO A 270 -31.29 0.64 -14.76
N ILE A 271 -30.70 1.83 -14.72
CA ILE A 271 -30.99 2.94 -15.63
C ILE A 271 -29.67 3.29 -16.31
N ALA A 272 -29.69 3.34 -17.65
CA ALA A 272 -28.56 3.77 -18.45
C ALA A 272 -28.90 5.09 -19.16
N ILE A 273 -28.04 6.10 -19.01
CA ILE A 273 -28.19 7.47 -19.55
C ILE A 273 -27.00 7.81 -20.44
#